data_AF-A0A9W6VJS4-F1
#
_entry.id   AF-A0A9W6VJS4-F1
#
_cell.length_a   1.000
_cell.length_b   1.000
_cell.length_c   1.000
_cell.angle_alpha   90.00
_cell.angle_beta   90.00
_cell.angle_gamma   90.00
#
_symmetry.space_group_name_H-M   'P 1'
#
loop_
_entity.id
_entity.type
_entity.pdbx_description
1 polymer ?
#
loop_
_entity_poly.entity_id
_entity_poly.type
_entity_poly.pdbx_seq_one_letter_code
_entity_poly.pdbx_strand_id
1 'polypeptide(L)'
;MSRGGLAGRASAGILARRYKRSGAAPVNDGECFEQARHIQATYRDWLVMWSPWHRTFTAFSCFTPEPLVVDEPTPEALISAMVRVELHHSPTRVDALSSFPSASAGKK
;
A
#
# COMPACT_ATOMS: atom_id res chain seq x y z
N MET A 1 18.96 -37.74 4.25
CA MET A 1 18.18 -37.80 3.00
C MET A 1 17.35 -36.54 2.89
N SER A 2 17.73 -35.66 1.98
CA SER A 2 17.07 -34.38 1.66
C SER A 2 15.75 -34.58 0.92
N ARG A 3 14.73 -33.75 1.23
CA ARG A 3 13.71 -33.16 0.33
C ARG A 3 13.19 -31.89 1.03
N GLY A 4 13.55 -30.68 0.62
CA GLY A 4 12.88 -29.89 -0.44
C GLY A 4 11.57 -29.32 0.13
N GLY A 5 11.40 -28.04 0.47
CA GLY A 5 11.76 -26.85 -0.29
C GLY A 5 10.63 -26.52 -1.27
N LEU A 6 9.60 -25.77 -0.84
CA LEU A 6 8.61 -25.16 -1.72
C LEU A 6 8.29 -23.74 -1.24
N ALA A 7 8.93 -22.80 -1.91
CA ALA A 7 8.58 -21.41 -1.97
C ALA A 7 7.23 -21.20 -2.67
N GLY A 8 6.59 -20.08 -2.32
CA GLY A 8 5.99 -19.14 -3.27
C GLY A 8 4.81 -19.63 -4.10
N ARG A 9 3.64 -19.01 -3.86
CA ARG A 9 2.75 -18.42 -4.88
C ARG A 9 1.46 -17.99 -4.20
N ALA A 10 1.45 -16.77 -3.65
CA ALA A 10 0.18 -16.07 -3.45
C ALA A 10 -0.36 -15.75 -4.85
N SER A 11 -1.31 -16.57 -5.29
CA SER A 11 -1.94 -16.50 -6.60
C SER A 11 -2.58 -15.12 -6.83
N ALA A 12 -2.29 -14.53 -7.98
CA ALA A 12 -2.88 -13.32 -8.56
C ALA A 12 -4.41 -13.41 -8.84
N GLY A 13 -5.13 -14.31 -8.15
CA GLY A 13 -6.54 -14.65 -8.40
C GLY A 13 -7.54 -14.00 -7.45
N ILE A 14 -7.11 -13.15 -6.51
CA ILE A 14 -8.01 -12.55 -5.49
C ILE A 14 -8.59 -11.19 -5.94
N LEU A 15 -7.99 -10.50 -6.92
CA LEU A 15 -8.37 -9.13 -7.27
C LEU A 15 -9.61 -8.99 -8.18
N ALA A 16 -10.14 -10.08 -8.75
CA ALA A 16 -11.21 -10.00 -9.75
C ALA A 16 -12.65 -10.00 -9.20
N ARG A 17 -12.85 -10.12 -7.87
CA ARG A 17 -14.14 -10.55 -7.31
C ARG A 17 -15.03 -9.48 -6.66
N ARG A 18 -14.80 -8.18 -6.89
CA ARG A 18 -15.64 -7.11 -6.31
C ARG A 18 -16.29 -6.11 -7.27
N TYR A 19 -16.29 -6.36 -8.58
CA TYR A 19 -17.03 -5.52 -9.56
C TYR A 19 -18.54 -5.78 -9.58
N LYS A 20 -19.17 -5.99 -8.42
CA LYS A 20 -20.62 -6.12 -8.35
C LYS A 20 -21.23 -4.72 -8.30
N ARG A 21 -21.55 -4.22 -9.50
CA ARG A 21 -22.60 -3.24 -9.85
C ARG A 21 -23.22 -2.53 -8.65
N SER A 22 -22.75 -1.33 -8.37
CA SER A 22 -23.62 -0.30 -7.79
C SER A 22 -23.90 0.70 -8.90
N GLY A 23 -25.19 0.97 -9.15
CA GLY A 23 -25.65 2.02 -10.06
C GLY A 23 -25.30 3.39 -9.51
N ALA A 24 -24.00 3.68 -9.48
CA ALA A 24 -23.45 4.89 -8.92
C ALA A 24 -23.74 6.07 -9.85
N ALA A 25 -24.11 7.20 -9.24
CA ALA A 25 -24.25 8.50 -9.86
C ALA A 25 -23.10 8.78 -10.86
N PRO A 26 -23.30 9.67 -11.84
CA PRO A 26 -22.22 10.11 -12.72
C PRO A 26 -21.03 10.56 -11.85
N VAL A 27 -19.94 9.80 -11.91
CA VAL A 27 -18.70 10.12 -11.21
C VAL A 27 -18.00 11.17 -12.05
N ASN A 28 -17.71 12.33 -11.45
CA ASN A 28 -16.97 13.38 -12.13
C ASN A 28 -15.47 13.09 -12.01
N ASP A 29 -14.89 12.52 -13.07
CA ASP A 29 -13.47 12.14 -13.09
C ASP A 29 -12.52 13.31 -12.76
N GLY A 30 -12.91 14.55 -13.12
CA GLY A 30 -12.13 15.74 -12.80
C GLY A 30 -12.06 16.03 -11.30
N GLU A 31 -13.19 15.86 -10.59
CA GLU A 31 -13.23 16.02 -9.13
C GLU A 31 -12.44 14.92 -8.44
N CYS A 32 -12.58 13.67 -8.89
CA CYS A 32 -11.81 12.55 -8.35
C CYS A 32 -10.30 12.73 -8.57
N PHE A 33 -9.88 13.27 -9.71
CA PHE A 33 -8.48 13.57 -9.96
C PHE A 33 -7.93 14.63 -9.00
N GLU A 34 -8.66 15.74 -8.79
CA GLU A 34 -8.24 16.79 -7.85
C GLU A 34 -8.22 16.30 -6.39
N GLN A 35 -9.16 15.43 -6.01
CA GLN A 35 -9.15 14.77 -4.71
C GLN A 35 -7.92 13.87 -4.55
N ALA A 36 -7.61 13.02 -5.53
CA ALA A 36 -6.42 12.17 -5.50
C ALA A 36 -5.14 13.00 -5.35
N ARG A 37 -5.05 14.12 -6.09
CA ARG A 37 -3.95 15.07 -6.01
C ARG A 37 -3.84 15.71 -4.61
N HIS A 38 -4.96 16.09 -4.01
CA HIS A 38 -4.99 16.65 -2.65
C HIS A 38 -4.50 15.64 -1.61
N ILE A 39 -4.97 14.38 -1.70
CA ILE A 39 -4.53 13.30 -0.81
C ILE A 39 -3.02 13.06 -0.98
N GLN A 40 -2.53 13.01 -2.22
CA GLN A 40 -1.09 12.86 -2.51
C GLN A 40 -0.23 13.95 -1.87
N ALA A 41 -0.72 15.20 -1.81
CA ALA A 41 0.00 16.30 -1.19
C ALA A 41 0.09 16.16 0.35
N THR A 42 -0.94 15.58 0.96
CA THR A 42 -1.02 15.35 2.42
C THR A 42 -0.22 14.12 2.84
N TYR A 43 -0.30 13.02 2.09
CA TYR A 43 0.31 11.72 2.43
C TYR A 43 1.50 11.42 1.52
N ARG A 44 2.67 11.96 1.86
CA ARG A 44 3.88 11.89 1.02
C ARG A 44 4.50 10.49 0.90
N ASP A 45 4.28 9.64 1.89
CA ASP A 45 4.79 8.27 1.92
C ASP A 45 3.90 7.29 1.15
N TRP A 46 2.89 7.81 0.46
CA TRP A 46 1.98 7.06 -0.39
C TRP A 46 2.00 7.61 -1.81
N LEU A 47 1.84 6.73 -2.80
CA LEU A 47 1.49 7.09 -4.16
C LEU A 47 -0.01 6.89 -4.35
N VAL A 48 -0.75 7.97 -4.65
CA VAL A 48 -2.21 7.97 -4.78
C VAL A 48 -2.63 8.26 -6.21
N MET A 49 -3.59 7.47 -6.71
CA MET A 49 -4.05 7.50 -8.11
C MET A 49 -5.57 7.36 -8.18
N TRP A 50 -6.22 8.05 -9.12
CA TRP A 50 -7.60 7.76 -9.52
C TRP A 50 -7.61 6.87 -10.77
N SER A 51 -8.36 5.77 -10.74
CA SER A 51 -8.58 4.92 -11.89
C SER A 51 -9.99 5.16 -12.47
N PRO A 52 -10.14 5.88 -13.60
CA PRO A 52 -11.45 6.16 -14.19
C PRO A 52 -12.16 4.89 -14.68
N TRP A 53 -11.39 3.88 -15.11
CA TRP A 53 -11.92 2.60 -15.58
C TRP A 53 -12.52 1.76 -14.45
N HIS A 54 -11.87 1.78 -13.28
CA HIS A 54 -12.30 1.01 -12.13
C HIS A 54 -13.18 1.80 -11.16
N ARG A 55 -13.22 3.14 -11.33
CA ARG A 55 -13.90 4.09 -10.45
C ARG A 55 -13.47 3.95 -9.00
N THR A 56 -12.16 3.80 -8.79
CA THR A 56 -11.55 3.64 -7.47
C THR A 56 -10.32 4.51 -7.35
N PHE A 57 -10.08 4.96 -6.12
CA PHE A 57 -8.79 5.49 -5.70
C PHE A 57 -7.90 4.33 -5.29
N THR A 58 -6.66 4.37 -5.75
CA THR A 58 -5.63 3.39 -5.41
C THR A 58 -4.49 4.11 -4.71
N ALA A 59 -4.04 3.57 -3.57
CA ALA A 59 -2.88 4.05 -2.84
C ALA A 59 -1.84 2.93 -2.69
N PHE A 60 -0.56 3.25 -2.95
CA PHE A 60 0.58 2.36 -2.78
C PHE A 60 1.51 2.89 -1.69
N SER A 61 1.92 2.04 -0.74
CA SER A 61 2.88 2.44 0.29
C SER A 61 4.30 2.53 -0.27
N CYS A 62 5.00 3.61 0.07
CA CYS A 62 6.41 3.81 -0.29
C CYS A 62 7.36 3.62 0.91
N PHE A 63 6.82 3.41 2.11
CA PHE A 63 7.60 3.28 3.35
C PHE A 63 7.93 1.83 3.75
N THR A 64 7.42 0.84 3.01
CA THR A 64 7.69 -0.59 3.22
C THR A 64 8.46 -1.18 2.03
N PRO A 65 9.32 -2.19 2.25
CA PRO A 65 10.05 -2.86 1.16
C PRO A 65 9.12 -3.65 0.23
N GLU A 66 8.01 -4.17 0.75
CA GLU A 66 6.92 -4.71 -0.06
C GLU A 66 5.79 -3.67 -0.14
N PRO A 67 5.42 -3.18 -1.35
CA PRO A 67 4.39 -2.16 -1.48
C PRO A 67 3.02 -2.74 -1.12
N LEU A 68 2.38 -2.12 -0.14
CA LEU A 68 1.00 -2.42 0.25
C LEU A 68 0.07 -1.58 -0.64
N VAL A 69 -0.97 -2.22 -1.16
CA VAL A 69 -1.92 -1.60 -2.07
C VAL A 69 -3.29 -1.52 -1.41
N VAL A 70 -3.91 -0.36 -1.48
CA VAL A 70 -5.25 -0.09 -0.97
C VAL A 70 -6.09 0.48 -2.10
N ASP A 71 -7.27 -0.11 -2.33
CA ASP A 71 -8.22 0.32 -3.36
C ASP A 71 -9.58 0.61 -2.72
N GLU A 72 -10.04 1.85 -2.82
CA GLU A 72 -11.33 2.27 -2.24
C GLU A 72 -12.11 3.21 -3.19
N PRO A 73 -13.45 3.15 -3.20
CA PRO A 73 -14.28 3.92 -4.14
C PRO A 73 -14.44 5.40 -3.74
N THR A 74 -14.15 5.77 -2.49
CA THR A 74 -14.27 7.15 -2.00
C THR A 74 -12.96 7.61 -1.35
N PRO A 75 -12.65 8.91 -1.39
CA PRO A 75 -11.42 9.43 -0.81
C PRO A 75 -11.35 9.24 0.70
N GLU A 76 -12.48 9.34 1.41
CA GLU A 76 -12.52 9.16 2.87
C GLU A 76 -12.24 7.70 3.27
N ALA A 77 -12.78 6.75 2.51
CA ALA A 77 -12.53 5.34 2.71
C ALA A 77 -11.06 5.01 2.46
N LEU A 78 -10.47 5.58 1.39
CA LEU A 78 -9.06 5.43 1.08
C LEU A 78 -8.19 5.95 2.22
N ILE A 79 -8.44 7.17 2.70
CA ILE A 79 -7.69 7.78 3.81
C ILE A 79 -7.78 6.92 5.07
N SER A 80 -8.99 6.45 5.43
CA SER A 80 -9.17 5.59 6.60
C SER A 80 -8.37 4.29 6.48
N ALA A 81 -8.34 3.68 5.29
CA ALA A 81 -7.56 2.48 5.03
C ALA A 81 -6.05 2.75 5.05
N MET A 82 -5.57 3.85 4.47
CA MET A 82 -4.17 4.27 4.52
C MET A 82 -3.69 4.44 5.96
N VAL A 83 -4.44 5.18 6.78
CA VAL A 83 -4.11 5.41 8.20
C VAL A 83 -4.06 4.09 8.97
N ARG A 84 -4.98 3.16 8.70
CA ARG A 84 -4.93 1.81 9.31
C ARG A 84 -3.67 1.05 8.90
N VAL A 85 -3.26 1.13 7.65
CA VAL A 85 -2.04 0.47 7.18
C VAL A 85 -0.81 1.09 7.83
N GLU A 86 -0.72 2.42 7.90
CA GLU A 86 0.36 3.14 8.58
C GLU A 86 0.48 2.75 10.06
N LEU A 87 -0.64 2.61 10.78
CA LEU A 87 -0.64 2.19 12.19
C LEU A 87 -0.08 0.78 12.39
N HIS A 88 -0.31 -0.14 11.44
CA HIS A 88 0.13 -1.53 11.55
C HIS A 88 1.51 -1.79 10.96
N HIS A 89 1.96 -0.96 10.01
CA HIS A 89 3.19 -1.17 9.25
C HIS A 89 4.18 -0.03 9.38
N SER A 90 3.96 0.89 10.32
CA SER A 90 4.97 1.85 10.76
C SER A 90 6.26 1.07 11.00
N PRO A 91 7.34 1.33 10.23
CA PRO A 91 8.63 0.77 10.53
C PRO A 91 8.99 1.35 11.90
N THR A 92 8.75 0.55 12.93
CA THR A 92 9.07 0.96 14.28
C THR A 92 10.57 1.18 14.20
N ARG A 93 10.99 2.42 14.43
CA ARG A 93 12.35 2.97 14.27
C ARG A 93 13.46 2.13 14.93
N VAL A 94 13.09 1.08 15.67
CA VAL A 94 13.93 0.03 16.26
C VAL A 94 14.60 -0.89 15.25
N ASP A 95 14.04 -1.12 14.06
CA ASP A 95 14.71 -1.95 13.04
C ASP A 95 15.93 -1.26 12.40
N ALA A 96 15.98 0.07 12.47
CA ALA A 96 17.13 0.85 11.99
C ALA A 96 18.34 0.79 12.96
N LEU A 97 18.16 0.35 14.20
CA LEU A 97 19.22 0.31 15.22
C LEU A 97 19.71 -1.11 15.54
N SER A 98 18.97 -2.16 15.14
CA SER A 98 19.35 -3.55 15.41
C SER A 98 20.40 -4.11 14.43
N SER A 99 20.72 -3.38 13.35
CA SER A 99 21.63 -3.86 12.29
C SER A 99 23.02 -3.22 12.30
N PHE A 100 23.52 -2.72 13.44
CA PHE A 100 24.94 -2.40 13.57
C PHE A 100 25.72 -3.66 14.00
N PRO A 101 26.51 -4.29 13.11
CA PRO A 101 27.45 -5.31 13.55
C PRO A 101 28.44 -4.67 14.52
N SER A 102 28.39 -5.13 15.78
CA SER A 102 29.40 -4.83 16.79
C SER A 102 30.73 -5.39 16.28
N ALA A 103 31.57 -4.51 15.74
CA ALA A 103 32.92 -4.85 15.31
C ALA A 103 33.77 -5.16 16.55
N SER A 104 33.71 -6.42 17.00
CA SER A 104 34.59 -6.96 18.01
C SER A 104 36.02 -7.03 17.48
N ALA A 105 36.86 -6.15 18.03
CA ALA A 105 38.29 -6.32 18.30
C ALA A 105 38.97 -7.57 17.72
N GLY A 106 39.74 -7.39 16.65
CA GLY A 106 40.72 -8.34 16.14
C GLY A 106 42.13 -7.77 16.27
N LYS A 107 42.76 -8.05 17.42
CA LYS A 107 44.15 -7.74 17.78
C LYS A 107 45.13 -8.43 16.82
N LYS A 108 46.15 -7.73 16.32
CA LYS A 108 47.52 -8.25 16.10
C LYS A 108 48.50 -7.10 15.94
#